data_AF-V6T9Z3-F1
#
_entry.id   AF-V6T9Z3-F1
#
_cell.length_a   1.000
_cell.length_b   1.000
_cell.length_c   1.000
_cell.angle_alpha   90.00
_cell.angle_beta   90.00
_cell.angle_gamma   90.00
#
_symmetry.space_group_name_H-M   'P 1'
#
loop_
_entity.id
_entity.type
_entity.pdbx_description
1 polymer ?
#
loop_
_entity_poly.entity_id
_entity_poly.type
_entity_poly.pdbx_seq_one_letter_code
_entity_poly.pdbx_strand_id
1 'polypeptide(L)'
;MASAEQAYLELADALARCAAGPGGLGEARGLLHLLRRCTDAGYPNVPPPERLGHEFARDALSVLAGLREAPAPPPSPDAPQQRPMPPSPGARWQALFPAGTALGLSPFEADALIRRRRAQVCELDAEVALLSRRVARLRGLPVRMH
;
A
#
# COMPACT_ATOMS: atom_id res chain seq x y z
N MET A 1 -3.25 24.83 15.37
CA MET A 1 -2.67 23.72 14.59
C MET A 1 -3.24 22.44 15.17
N ALA A 2 -4.04 21.68 14.43
CA ALA A 2 -4.43 20.34 14.91
C ALA A 2 -3.14 19.55 15.13
N SER A 3 -2.92 19.04 16.35
CA SER A 3 -1.69 18.29 16.65
C SER A 3 -1.63 17.06 15.74
N ALA A 4 -0.43 16.65 15.33
CA ALA A 4 -0.28 15.44 14.50
C ALA A 4 -0.94 14.22 15.16
N GLU A 5 -1.00 14.18 16.50
CA GLU A 5 -1.74 13.18 17.28
C GLU A 5 -3.24 13.16 16.97
N GLN A 6 -3.88 14.33 16.88
CA GLN A 6 -5.29 14.44 16.50
C GLN A 6 -5.52 13.87 15.09
N ALA A 7 -4.61 14.15 14.15
CA ALA A 7 -4.69 13.63 12.78
C ALA A 7 -4.48 12.11 12.71
N TYR A 8 -3.68 11.51 13.61
CA TYR A 8 -3.57 10.05 13.72
C TYR A 8 -4.85 9.39 14.24
N LEU A 9 -5.50 10.01 15.23
CA LEU A 9 -6.77 9.51 15.77
C LEU A 9 -7.89 9.57 14.73
N GLU A 10 -8.02 10.70 14.04
CA GLU A 10 -9.03 10.89 12.99
C GLU A 10 -8.79 9.99 11.77
N LEU A 11 -7.54 9.60 11.50
CA LEU A 11 -7.20 8.68 10.41
C LEU A 11 -7.75 7.28 10.66
N ALA A 12 -7.72 6.79 11.90
CA ALA A 12 -8.29 5.47 12.23
C ALA A 12 -9.79 5.42 11.93
N ASP A 13 -10.53 6.47 12.32
CA ASP A 13 -11.96 6.57 12.06
C ASP A 13 -12.28 6.69 10.57
N ALA A 14 -11.49 7.47 9.82
CA ALA A 14 -11.64 7.60 8.36
C ALA A 14 -11.37 6.27 7.64
N LEU A 15 -10.36 5.51 8.07
CA LEU A 15 -10.07 4.17 7.51
C LEU A 15 -11.17 3.15 7.86
N ALA A 16 -11.75 3.22 9.06
CA ALA A 16 -12.88 2.38 9.44
C ALA A 16 -14.12 2.67 8.57
N ARG A 17 -14.38 3.94 8.24
CA ARG A 17 -15.44 4.33 7.30
C ARG A 17 -15.18 3.80 5.88
N CYS A 18 -13.94 3.88 5.40
CA CYS A 18 -13.55 3.28 4.11
C CYS A 18 -13.78 1.77 4.04
N ALA A 19 -13.61 1.06 5.17
CA ALA A 19 -13.86 -0.38 5.24
C ALA A 19 -15.37 -0.71 5.20
N ALA A 20 -16.22 0.20 5.67
CA ALA A 20 -17.68 0.05 5.68
C ALA A 20 -18.36 0.49 4.36
N GLY A 21 -17.67 1.25 3.50
CA GLY A 21 -18.18 1.69 2.20
C GLY A 21 -17.26 2.72 1.53
N PRO A 22 -17.61 3.23 0.33
CA PRO A 22 -16.76 4.19 -0.40
C PRO A 22 -16.63 5.58 0.26
N GLY A 23 -17.34 5.82 1.37
CA GLY A 23 -17.24 7.05 2.14
C GLY A 23 -15.97 7.11 2.99
N GLY A 24 -15.28 8.25 3.00
CA GLY A 24 -14.11 8.50 3.86
C GLY A 24 -12.75 8.41 3.16
N LEU A 25 -12.68 7.98 1.90
CA LEU A 25 -11.41 7.80 1.19
C LEU A 25 -10.69 9.14 0.93
N GLY A 26 -11.44 10.17 0.54
CA GLY A 26 -10.91 11.54 0.42
C GLY A 26 -10.41 12.12 1.74
N GLU A 27 -11.11 11.83 2.84
CA GLU A 27 -10.75 12.29 4.20
C GLU A 27 -9.48 11.59 4.70
N ALA A 28 -9.41 10.27 4.56
CA ALA A 28 -8.20 9.49 4.87
C ALA A 28 -7.00 9.96 4.05
N ARG A 29 -7.18 10.23 2.75
CA ARG A 29 -6.13 10.78 1.89
C ARG A 29 -5.67 12.17 2.36
N GLY A 30 -6.61 13.03 2.76
CA GLY A 30 -6.30 14.36 3.31
C GLY A 30 -5.47 14.30 4.60
N LEU A 31 -5.85 13.41 5.52
CA LEU A 31 -5.15 13.19 6.80
C LEU A 31 -3.75 12.61 6.58
N LEU A 32 -3.59 11.64 5.67
CA LEU A 32 -2.29 11.08 5.32
C LEU A 32 -1.33 12.12 4.71
N HIS A 33 -1.84 13.02 3.85
CA HIS A 33 -1.04 14.13 3.31
C HIS A 33 -0.67 15.17 4.37
N LEU A 34 -1.53 15.40 5.37
CA LEU A 34 -1.21 16.27 6.50
C LEU A 34 -0.07 15.68 7.34
N LEU A 35 -0.20 14.40 7.73
CA LEU A 35 0.80 13.69 8.54
C LEU A 35 2.17 13.63 7.84
N ARG A 36 2.18 13.37 6.54
CA ARG A 36 3.40 13.38 5.73
C ARG A 36 4.07 14.77 5.71
N ARG A 37 3.31 15.84 5.49
CA ARG A 37 3.86 17.21 5.47
C ARG A 37 4.44 17.65 6.80
N CYS A 38 3.83 17.23 7.92
CA CYS A 38 4.35 17.52 9.26
C CYS A 38 5.74 16.90 9.53
N THR A 39 6.10 15.84 8.80
CA THR A 39 7.34 15.08 9.01
C THR A 39 8.37 15.27 7.88
N ASP A 40 7.96 15.62 6.66
CA ASP A 40 8.85 15.87 5.51
C ASP A 40 9.86 17.00 5.78
N ALA A 41 9.47 18.05 6.53
CA ALA A 41 10.34 19.18 6.84
C ALA A 41 11.55 18.83 7.72
N GLY A 42 11.48 17.73 8.49
CA GLY A 42 12.54 17.27 9.37
C GLY A 42 13.34 16.08 8.84
N TYR A 43 12.94 15.49 7.70
CA TYR A 43 13.57 14.27 7.18
C TYR A 43 14.96 14.56 6.60
N PRO A 44 15.97 13.69 6.79
CA PRO A 44 15.94 12.37 7.44
C PRO A 44 16.13 12.38 8.96
N ASN A 45 16.28 13.56 9.58
CA ASN A 45 16.67 13.73 10.99
C ASN A 45 15.53 13.56 12.00
N VAL A 46 14.38 13.04 11.56
CA VAL A 46 13.21 12.77 12.40
C VAL A 46 13.50 11.57 13.32
N PRO A 47 13.13 11.62 14.62
CA PRO A 47 13.34 10.51 15.53
C PRO A 47 12.59 9.23 15.11
N PRO A 48 13.08 8.03 15.48
CA PRO A 48 12.53 6.74 15.03
C PRO A 48 11.01 6.56 15.13
N PRO A 49 10.30 6.97 16.22
CA PRO A 49 8.85 6.79 16.30
C PRO A 49 8.06 7.63 15.29
N GLU A 50 8.47 8.87 15.07
CA GLU A 50 7.83 9.78 14.11
C GLU A 50 8.13 9.37 12.65
N ARG A 51 9.33 8.80 12.41
CA ARG A 51 9.67 8.18 11.13
C ARG A 51 8.75 7.02 10.75
N LEU A 52 8.39 6.16 11.72
CA LEU A 52 7.48 5.04 11.45
C LEU A 52 6.11 5.52 10.97
N GLY A 53 5.57 6.57 11.60
CA GLY A 53 4.31 7.19 11.18
C GLY A 53 4.40 7.86 9.81
N HIS A 54 5.54 8.49 9.50
CA HIS A 54 5.84 9.05 8.18
C HIS A 54 5.92 7.99 7.08
N GLU A 55 6.67 6.91 7.30
CA GLU A 55 6.82 5.78 6.38
C GLU A 55 5.46 5.11 6.14
N PHE A 56 4.68 4.89 7.21
CA PHE A 56 3.31 4.42 7.11
C PHE A 56 2.43 5.34 6.24
N ALA A 57 2.49 6.66 6.45
CA ALA A 57 1.69 7.61 5.68
C ALA A 57 2.07 7.59 4.18
N ARG A 58 3.36 7.43 3.89
CA ARG A 58 3.88 7.33 2.52
C ARG A 58 3.42 6.04 1.83
N ASP A 59 3.52 4.92 2.53
CA ASP A 59 3.12 3.61 2.00
C ASP A 59 1.60 3.53 1.81
N ALA A 60 0.83 4.03 2.78
CA ALA A 60 -0.62 4.12 2.69
C ALA A 60 -1.06 4.99 1.50
N LEU A 61 -0.44 6.16 1.28
CA LEU A 61 -0.71 6.99 0.10
C LEU A 61 -0.34 6.29 -1.21
N SER A 62 0.74 5.50 -1.23
CA SER A 62 1.13 4.71 -2.40
C SER A 62 0.09 3.64 -2.74
N VAL A 63 -0.48 2.97 -1.72
CA VAL A 63 -1.56 1.99 -1.89
C VAL A 63 -2.85 2.68 -2.33
N LEU A 64 -3.20 3.81 -1.70
CA LEU A 64 -4.42 4.58 -2.02
C LEU A 64 -4.33 5.29 -3.37
N ALA A 65 -3.15 5.53 -3.95
CA ALA A 65 -3.00 6.12 -5.29
C ALA A 65 -3.58 5.21 -6.39
N GLY A 66 -3.66 3.90 -6.16
CA GLY A 66 -4.29 2.92 -7.06
C GLY A 66 -5.81 2.83 -6.92
N LEU A 67 -6.38 3.35 -5.83
CA LEU A 67 -7.82 3.36 -5.58
C LEU A 67 -8.40 4.70 -6.08
N ARG A 68 -8.88 4.70 -7.33
CA ARG A 68 -9.77 5.76 -7.80
C ARG A 68 -11.05 5.72 -6.97
N GLU A 69 -11.49 6.89 -6.49
CA GLU A 69 -12.89 7.04 -6.06
C GLU A 69 -13.77 6.48 -7.18
N ALA A 70 -14.71 5.63 -6.81
CA ALA A 70 -15.62 5.03 -7.77
C ALA A 70 -16.22 6.16 -8.62
N PRO A 71 -16.00 6.19 -9.94
CA PRO A 71 -16.64 7.19 -10.76
C PRO A 71 -18.15 7.02 -10.58
N ALA A 72 -18.87 8.15 -10.49
CA ALA A 72 -20.32 8.16 -10.54
C ALA A 72 -20.81 7.26 -11.70
N PRO A 73 -21.93 6.54 -11.53
CA PRO A 73 -22.41 5.61 -12.55
C PRO A 73 -22.46 6.34 -13.89
N PRO A 74 -21.85 5.77 -14.96
CA PRO A 74 -21.83 6.44 -16.24
C PRO A 74 -23.28 6.65 -16.70
N PRO A 75 -23.61 7.79 -17.35
CA PRO A 75 -24.87 7.90 -18.05
C PRO A 75 -24.97 6.76 -19.07
N SER A 76 -26.17 6.18 -19.17
CA SER A 76 -26.51 5.07 -20.06
C SER A 76 -25.90 5.26 -21.45
N PRO A 77 -25.11 4.30 -21.96
CA PRO A 77 -24.45 4.46 -23.25
C PRO A 77 -25.41 4.05 -24.37
N ASP A 78 -26.13 5.03 -24.94
CA ASP A 78 -26.58 4.93 -26.33
C ASP A 78 -25.43 5.34 -27.25
N ALA A 79 -24.43 4.47 -27.36
CA ALA A 79 -23.51 4.42 -28.49
C ALA A 79 -22.75 3.08 -28.50
N PRO A 80 -22.63 2.40 -29.65
CA PRO A 80 -21.78 1.22 -29.76
C PRO A 80 -20.31 1.63 -29.62
N GLN A 81 -19.78 1.57 -28.40
CA GLN A 81 -18.34 1.68 -28.17
C GLN A 81 -17.67 0.40 -28.68
N GLN A 82 -16.96 0.52 -29.81
CA GLN A 82 -15.99 -0.48 -30.24
C GLN A 82 -14.95 -0.63 -29.12
N ARG A 83 -15.02 -1.72 -28.36
CA ARG A 83 -14.00 -2.05 -27.35
C ARG A 83 -12.66 -2.21 -28.05
N PRO A 84 -11.60 -1.50 -27.62
CA PRO A 84 -10.27 -1.76 -28.13
C PRO A 84 -9.93 -3.24 -27.90
N MET A 85 -9.44 -3.89 -28.94
CA MET A 85 -9.00 -5.28 -28.86
C MET A 85 -7.93 -5.38 -27.76
N PRO A 86 -8.02 -6.34 -26.82
CA PRO A 86 -7.05 -6.42 -25.73
C PRO A 86 -5.63 -6.59 -26.30
N PRO A 87 -4.62 -5.94 -25.70
CA PRO A 87 -3.25 -6.05 -26.16
C PRO A 87 -2.80 -7.51 -26.16
N SER A 88 -1.98 -7.88 -27.15
CA SER A 88 -1.43 -9.22 -27.25
C SER A 88 -0.65 -9.59 -25.97
N PRO A 89 -0.57 -10.88 -25.60
CA PRO A 89 0.18 -11.31 -24.42
C PRO A 89 1.63 -10.78 -24.38
N GLY A 90 2.28 -10.70 -25.55
CA GLY A 90 3.62 -10.12 -25.69
C GLY A 90 3.67 -8.62 -25.44
N ALA A 91 2.67 -7.85 -25.91
CA ALA A 91 2.58 -6.41 -25.65
C ALA A 91 2.36 -6.13 -24.14
N ARG A 92 1.56 -6.95 -23.46
CA ARG A 92 1.41 -6.87 -21.99
C ARG A 92 2.70 -7.19 -21.26
N TRP A 93 3.46 -8.18 -21.74
CA TRP A 93 4.75 -8.55 -21.16
C TRP A 93 5.74 -7.39 -21.27
N GLN A 94 5.94 -6.84 -22.47
CA GLN A 94 6.85 -5.72 -22.70
C GLN A 94 6.47 -4.46 -21.93
N ALA A 95 5.17 -4.25 -21.64
CA ALA A 95 4.74 -3.14 -20.79
C ALA A 95 5.21 -3.29 -19.33
N LEU A 96 5.32 -4.53 -18.82
CA LEU A 96 5.75 -4.83 -17.45
C LEU A 96 7.26 -5.07 -17.33
N PHE A 97 7.87 -5.63 -18.37
CA PHE A 97 9.28 -5.98 -18.46
C PHE A 97 9.88 -5.45 -19.77
N PRO A 98 10.15 -4.13 -19.85
CA PRO A 98 10.67 -3.52 -21.07
C PRO A 98 12.09 -4.00 -21.38
N ALA A 99 12.31 -4.40 -22.63
CA ALA A 99 13.63 -4.81 -23.10
C ALA A 99 14.64 -3.66 -23.00
N GLY A 100 15.90 -3.98 -22.68
CA GLY A 100 16.97 -2.98 -22.54
C GLY A 100 16.97 -2.23 -21.20
N THR A 101 16.11 -2.60 -20.26
CA THR A 101 16.12 -2.07 -18.88
C THR A 101 16.72 -3.11 -17.90
N ALA A 102 16.98 -2.70 -16.66
CA ALA A 102 17.32 -3.63 -15.59
C ALA A 102 16.21 -4.68 -15.29
N LEU A 103 15.00 -4.47 -15.83
CA LEU A 103 13.85 -5.37 -15.76
C LEU A 103 13.63 -6.15 -17.07
N GLY A 104 14.59 -6.13 -17.99
CA GLY A 104 14.57 -6.87 -19.26
C GLY A 104 14.74 -8.38 -19.07
N LEU A 105 13.91 -8.98 -18.22
CA LEU A 105 13.89 -10.41 -17.93
C LEU A 105 12.99 -11.13 -18.92
N SER A 106 13.38 -12.34 -19.29
CA SER A 106 12.46 -13.27 -19.95
C SER A 106 11.33 -13.67 -19.00
N PRO A 107 10.18 -14.15 -19.53
CA PRO A 107 9.08 -14.67 -18.72
C PRO A 107 9.50 -15.71 -17.67
N PHE A 108 10.42 -16.59 -18.03
CA PHE A 108 10.90 -17.65 -17.15
C PHE A 108 11.79 -17.13 -16.02
N GLU A 109 12.67 -16.17 -16.33
CA GLU A 109 13.54 -15.54 -15.33
C GLU A 109 12.75 -14.70 -14.33
N ALA A 110 11.77 -13.94 -14.82
CA ALA A 110 10.87 -13.16 -13.97
C ALA A 110 10.06 -14.09 -13.04
N ASP A 111 9.52 -15.19 -13.56
CA ASP A 111 8.78 -16.17 -12.74
C ASP A 111 9.67 -16.84 -11.68
N ALA A 112 10.90 -17.22 -12.03
CA ALA A 112 11.88 -17.73 -11.09
C ALA A 112 12.23 -16.71 -9.98
N LEU A 113 12.44 -15.45 -10.36
CA LEU A 113 12.71 -14.37 -9.41
C LEU A 113 11.52 -14.14 -8.48
N ILE A 114 10.30 -14.08 -9.01
CA ILE A 114 9.07 -13.90 -8.25
C ILE A 114 8.90 -15.03 -7.23
N ARG A 115 9.08 -16.29 -7.65
CA ARG A 115 9.00 -17.45 -6.73
C ARG A 115 10.03 -17.34 -5.61
N ARG A 116 11.28 -17.00 -5.93
CA ARG A 116 12.34 -16.80 -4.93
C ARG A 116 11.98 -15.69 -3.94
N ARG A 117 11.50 -14.55 -4.43
CA ARG A 117 11.11 -13.41 -3.57
C ARG A 117 9.92 -13.76 -2.68
N ARG A 118 8.93 -14.49 -3.20
CA ARG A 118 7.80 -14.97 -2.39
C ARG A 118 8.26 -15.89 -1.26
N ALA A 119 9.18 -16.81 -1.53
CA ALA A 119 9.74 -17.68 -0.49
C ALA A 119 10.44 -16.87 0.62
N GLN A 120 11.24 -15.87 0.24
CA GLN A 120 11.91 -14.98 1.20
C GLN A 120 10.91 -14.17 2.05
N VAL A 121 9.81 -13.69 1.46
CA VAL A 121 8.76 -13.00 2.21
C VAL A 121 8.13 -13.93 3.24
N CYS A 122 7.81 -15.18 2.85
CA CYS A 122 7.26 -16.15 3.79
C CYS A 122 8.22 -16.46 4.96
N GLU A 123 9.53 -16.55 4.69
CA GLU A 123 10.54 -16.75 5.74
C GLU A 123 10.58 -15.55 6.71
N LEU A 124 10.57 -14.33 6.19
CA LEU A 124 10.56 -13.11 6.99
C LEU A 124 9.28 -12.99 7.83
N ASP A 125 8.12 -13.31 7.26
CA ASP A 125 6.84 -13.29 7.98
C ASP A 125 6.85 -14.29 9.15
N ALA A 126 7.44 -15.47 8.96
CA ALA A 126 7.59 -16.46 10.03
C ALA A 126 8.51 -15.95 11.15
N GLU A 127 9.59 -15.26 10.80
CA GLU A 127 10.51 -14.65 11.76
C GLU A 127 9.85 -13.51 12.55
N VAL A 128 9.12 -12.62 11.86
CA VAL A 128 8.33 -11.55 12.48
C VAL A 128 7.30 -12.13 13.45
N ALA A 129 6.60 -13.20 13.07
CA ALA A 129 5.65 -13.87 13.94
C ALA A 129 6.34 -14.45 15.19
N LEU A 130 7.51 -15.07 15.03
CA LEU A 130 8.30 -15.61 16.14
C LEU A 130 8.73 -14.51 17.12
N LEU A 131 9.29 -13.42 16.60
CA LEU A 131 9.73 -12.28 17.39
C LEU A 131 8.56 -11.61 18.12
N SER A 132 7.44 -11.43 17.43
CA SER A 132 6.21 -10.87 18.02
C SER A 132 5.72 -11.71 19.20
N ARG A 133 5.74 -13.05 19.08
CA ARG A 133 5.42 -13.96 20.19
C ARG A 133 6.41 -13.85 21.36
N ARG A 134 7.71 -13.69 21.07
CA ARG A 134 8.72 -13.47 22.12
C ARG A 134 8.47 -12.17 22.88
N VAL A 135 8.18 -11.08 22.17
CA VAL A 135 7.85 -9.79 22.77
C VAL A 135 6.57 -9.87 23.61
N ALA A 136 5.53 -10.54 23.12
CA ALA A 136 4.28 -10.75 23.87
C ALA A 136 4.54 -11.50 25.18
N ARG A 137 5.33 -12.59 25.15
CA ARG A 137 5.73 -13.33 26.37
C ARG A 137 6.48 -12.46 27.37
N LEU A 138 7.47 -11.69 26.89
CA LEU A 138 8.24 -10.78 27.76
C LEU A 138 7.37 -9.69 28.41
N ARG A 139 6.29 -9.28 27.73
CA ARG A 139 5.33 -8.28 28.22
C ARG A 139 4.16 -8.89 28.99
N GLY A 140 4.11 -10.21 29.18
CA GLY A 140 2.99 -10.89 29.83
C GLY A 140 1.66 -10.82 29.05
N LEU A 141 1.71 -10.53 27.75
CA LEU A 141 0.54 -10.44 26.88
C LEU A 141 0.10 -11.83 26.39
N PRO A 142 -1.20 -12.05 26.13
CA PRO A 142 -1.68 -13.29 25.56
C PRO A 142 -1.07 -13.55 24.18
N VAL A 143 -0.50 -14.75 23.99
CA VAL A 143 0.16 -15.16 22.76
C VAL A 143 -0.83 -15.93 21.89
N ARG A 144 -1.17 -15.42 20.71
CA ARG A 144 -1.95 -16.16 19.72
C ARG A 144 -1.06 -17.15 18.97
N MET A 145 -1.50 -18.41 18.91
CA MET A 145 -0.90 -19.47 18.10
C MET A 145 -1.71 -19.54 16.80
N HIS A 146 -1.19 -18.96 15.73
CA HIS A 146 -1.70 -19.11 14.37
C HIS A 146 -0.72 -19.96 13.56
#